data_AF-X8DNW6-F1
#
_entry.id   AF-X8DNW6-F1
#
_cell.length_a   1.000
_cell.length_b   1.000
_cell.length_c   1.000
_cell.angle_alpha   90.00
_cell.angle_beta   90.00
_cell.angle_gamma   90.00
#
_symmetry.space_group_name_H-M   'P 1'
#
loop_
_entity.id
_entity.type
_entity.pdbx_description
1 polymer ?
#
loop_
_entity_poly.entity_id
_entity_poly.type
_entity_poly.pdbx_seq_one_letter_code
_entity_poly.pdbx_strand_id
1 'polypeptide(L)'
;MSETALLVIDMFNTYRHPDAEQLAANVATIVEPLAGLVSRAQAHTDMDLIYVNDNHGDFTAGPSAIVGAALQGAHPELVSPLVPEGKFQFVTKVRHSIFYASPWSTCWGASERDS
;
A
#
# COMPACT_ATOMS: atom_id res chain seq x y z
N MET A 1 -24.05 9.87 6.13
CA MET A 1 -22.66 9.52 6.46
C MET A 1 -22.75 8.35 7.41
N SER A 2 -22.03 7.27 7.16
CA SER A 2 -22.00 6.15 8.10
C SER A 2 -21.40 6.61 9.44
N GLU A 3 -21.81 5.98 10.54
CA GLU A 3 -21.18 6.23 11.85
C GLU A 3 -19.78 5.61 11.93
N THR A 4 -19.49 4.63 11.07
CA THR A 4 -18.22 3.90 11.05
C THR A 4 -17.60 3.90 9.66
N ALA A 5 -16.27 3.99 9.59
CA ALA A 5 -15.50 3.87 8.37
C ALA A 5 -14.29 2.95 8.58
N LEU A 6 -14.00 2.10 7.60
CA LEU A 6 -12.78 1.30 7.55
C LEU A 6 -11.75 2.00 6.66
N LEU A 7 -10.63 2.39 7.27
CA LEU A 7 -9.51 3.03 6.59
C LEU A 7 -8.40 2.02 6.33
N VAL A 8 -8.16 1.70 5.05
CA VAL A 8 -7.07 0.79 4.63
C VAL A 8 -5.93 1.62 4.08
N ILE A 9 -4.76 1.55 4.73
CA ILE A 9 -3.64 2.46 4.47
C ILE A 9 -2.44 1.72 3.89
N ASP A 10 -1.86 2.26 2.82
CA ASP A 10 -0.56 1.91 2.24
C ASP A 10 -0.39 0.41 1.90
N MET A 11 -1.50 -0.25 1.51
CA MET A 11 -1.53 -1.69 1.18
C MET A 11 -1.29 -2.02 -0.29
N PHE A 12 -1.32 -1.03 -1.19
CA PHE A 12 -1.05 -1.24 -2.61
C PHE A 12 0.40 -0.87 -2.92
N ASN A 13 1.29 -1.86 -2.84
CA ASN A 13 2.72 -1.70 -3.10
C ASN A 13 3.17 -2.67 -4.20
N THR A 14 4.13 -2.25 -5.01
CA THR A 14 4.72 -3.08 -6.08
C THR A 14 5.80 -4.03 -5.58
N TYR A 15 6.34 -3.81 -4.38
CA TYR A 15 7.37 -4.64 -3.74
C TYR A 15 8.63 -4.87 -4.58
N ARG A 16 9.06 -3.88 -5.38
CA ARG A 16 10.25 -3.98 -6.24
C ARG A 16 11.54 -3.43 -5.60
N HIS A 17 11.51 -3.12 -4.31
CA HIS A 17 12.63 -2.52 -3.59
C HIS A 17 13.43 -3.56 -2.78
N PRO A 18 14.71 -3.30 -2.44
CA PRO A 18 15.56 -4.28 -1.74
C PRO A 18 14.99 -4.75 -0.39
N ASP A 19 14.29 -3.87 0.32
CA ASP A 19 13.70 -4.17 1.64
C ASP A 19 12.28 -4.76 1.55
N ALA A 20 11.80 -5.01 0.32
CA ALA A 20 10.42 -5.42 0.08
C ALA A 20 10.10 -6.82 0.63
N GLU A 21 11.08 -7.72 0.73
CA GLU A 21 10.85 -9.06 1.28
C GLU A 21 10.47 -9.02 2.77
N GLN A 22 11.11 -8.15 3.55
CA GLN A 22 10.79 -8.00 4.98
C GLN A 22 9.40 -7.36 5.15
N LEU A 23 9.07 -6.39 4.30
CA LEU A 23 7.74 -5.79 4.28
C LEU A 23 6.67 -6.81 3.86
N ALA A 24 6.92 -7.59 2.82
CA ALA A 24 6.03 -8.63 2.32
C ALA A 24 5.77 -9.71 3.37
N ALA A 25 6.80 -10.15 4.10
CA ALA A 25 6.64 -11.11 5.19
C ALA A 25 5.74 -10.59 6.32
N ASN A 26 5.89 -9.31 6.70
CA ASN A 26 5.01 -8.69 7.69
C ASN A 26 3.59 -8.54 7.16
N VAL A 27 3.43 -8.07 5.92
CA VAL A 27 2.13 -7.87 5.29
C VAL A 27 1.39 -9.21 5.16
N ALA A 28 2.06 -10.29 4.77
CA ALA A 28 1.49 -11.62 4.64
C ALA A 28 0.73 -12.08 5.89
N THR A 29 1.19 -11.70 7.09
CA THR A 29 0.52 -12.06 8.35
C THR A 29 -0.79 -11.30 8.59
N ILE A 30 -0.96 -10.13 7.98
CA ILE A 30 -2.12 -9.25 8.18
C ILE A 30 -3.08 -9.23 6.98
N VAL A 31 -2.67 -9.71 5.80
CA VAL A 31 -3.50 -9.71 4.58
C VAL A 31 -4.83 -10.43 4.80
N GLU A 32 -4.80 -11.65 5.35
CA GLU A 32 -6.02 -12.44 5.54
C GLU A 32 -7.01 -11.78 6.54
N PRO A 33 -6.59 -11.37 7.75
CA PRO A 33 -7.47 -10.61 8.66
C PRO A 33 -8.02 -9.32 8.03
N LEU A 34 -7.20 -8.61 7.26
CA LEU A 34 -7.58 -7.36 6.62
C LEU A 34 -8.59 -7.60 5.47
N ALA A 35 -8.39 -8.62 4.65
CA ALA A 35 -9.35 -9.03 3.62
C ALA A 35 -10.71 -9.37 4.23
N GLY A 36 -10.71 -10.01 5.41
CA GLY A 36 -11.92 -10.25 6.19
C GLY A 36 -12.60 -8.96 6.66
N LEU A 37 -11.85 -7.95 7.09
CA LEU A 37 -12.38 -6.63 7.46
C LEU A 37 -12.97 -5.90 6.25
N VAL A 38 -12.28 -5.92 5.12
CA VAL A 38 -12.73 -5.33 3.85
C VAL A 38 -14.04 -5.98 3.39
N SER A 39 -14.10 -7.32 3.42
CA SER A 39 -15.30 -8.07 3.05
C SER A 39 -16.49 -7.72 3.95
N ARG A 40 -16.27 -7.60 5.26
CA ARG A 40 -17.32 -7.14 6.19
C ARG A 40 -17.76 -5.72 5.88
N ALA A 41 -16.83 -4.79 5.69
CA ALA A 41 -17.16 -3.40 5.37
C ALA A 41 -17.98 -3.29 4.07
N GLN A 42 -17.73 -4.14 3.06
CA GLN A 42 -18.52 -4.17 1.84
C GLN A 42 -19.91 -4.79 2.02
N ALA A 43 -20.04 -5.81 2.88
CA ALA A 43 -21.33 -6.43 3.17
C ALA A 43 -22.27 -5.51 3.96
N HIS A 44 -21.73 -4.51 4.65
CA HIS A 44 -22.44 -3.58 5.50
C HIS A 44 -22.69 -2.24 4.78
N THR A 45 -23.96 -1.85 4.62
CA THR A 45 -24.33 -0.57 3.99
C THR A 45 -24.09 0.65 4.88
N ASP A 46 -23.80 0.43 6.15
CA ASP A 46 -23.56 1.41 7.20
C ASP A 46 -22.07 1.61 7.48
N MET A 47 -21.18 1.13 6.61
CA MET A 47 -19.74 1.31 6.71
C MET A 47 -19.16 1.91 5.44
N ASP A 48 -18.33 2.95 5.58
CA ASP A 48 -17.60 3.52 4.46
C ASP A 48 -16.23 2.81 4.34
N LEU A 49 -15.92 2.28 3.15
CA LEU A 49 -14.62 1.68 2.84
C LEU A 49 -13.73 2.69 2.11
N ILE A 50 -12.65 3.09 2.75
CA ILE A 50 -11.74 4.13 2.25
C ILE A 50 -10.32 3.57 2.17
N TYR A 51 -9.76 3.54 0.96
CA TYR A 51 -8.36 3.23 0.73
C TYR A 51 -7.55 4.50 0.66
N VAL A 52 -6.42 4.51 1.34
CA VAL A 52 -5.47 5.61 1.29
C VAL A 52 -4.10 5.06 0.96
N ASN A 53 -3.60 5.38 -0.24
CA ASN A 53 -2.30 4.91 -0.69
C ASN A 53 -1.46 6.09 -1.18
N ASP A 54 -0.14 5.97 -1.08
CA ASP A 54 0.74 6.88 -1.81
C ASP A 54 0.68 6.57 -3.32
N ASN A 55 0.95 7.59 -4.14
CA ASN A 55 1.03 7.46 -5.58
C ASN A 55 2.44 7.11 -6.08
N HIS A 56 3.41 6.88 -5.17
CA HIS A 56 4.80 6.55 -5.49
C HIS A 56 5.46 7.48 -6.53
N GLY A 57 5.00 8.74 -6.59
CA GLY A 57 5.48 9.74 -7.55
C GLY A 57 4.80 9.74 -8.93
N ASP A 58 3.86 8.84 -9.22
CA ASP A 58 3.04 8.88 -10.43
C ASP A 58 1.73 9.63 -10.19
N PHE A 59 1.80 10.97 -10.19
CA PHE A 59 0.68 11.86 -9.91
C PHE A 59 -0.49 11.78 -10.91
N THR A 60 -0.36 10.99 -11.98
CA THR A 60 -1.41 10.78 -12.99
C THR A 60 -2.15 9.45 -12.82
N ALA A 61 -1.61 8.54 -12.03
CA ALA A 61 -2.20 7.23 -11.80
C ALA A 61 -3.50 7.38 -10.99
N GLY A 62 -4.62 7.04 -11.63
CA GLY A 62 -5.88 6.85 -10.94
C GLY A 62 -5.86 5.56 -10.08
N PRO A 63 -6.88 5.35 -9.23
CA PRO A 63 -6.95 4.18 -8.34
C PRO A 63 -6.72 2.85 -9.05
N SER A 64 -7.30 2.66 -10.25
CA SER A 64 -7.13 1.43 -11.04
C SER A 64 -5.69 1.21 -11.51
N ALA A 65 -4.94 2.28 -11.77
CA ALA A 65 -3.54 2.18 -12.18
C ALA A 65 -2.65 1.79 -10.99
N ILE A 66 -2.93 2.33 -9.79
CA ILE A 66 -2.21 1.97 -8.55
C ILE A 66 -2.45 0.50 -8.21
N VAL A 67 -3.71 0.06 -8.21
CA VAL A 67 -4.06 -1.34 -7.95
C VAL A 67 -3.46 -2.25 -9.02
N GLY A 68 -3.54 -1.86 -10.30
CA GLY A 68 -2.97 -2.62 -11.40
C GLY A 68 -1.44 -2.76 -11.30
N ALA A 69 -0.73 -1.69 -10.93
CA ALA A 69 0.71 -1.73 -10.72
C ALA A 69 1.10 -2.64 -9.55
N ALA A 70 0.35 -2.59 -8.45
CA ALA A 70 0.57 -3.47 -7.30
C ALA A 70 0.30 -4.95 -7.64
N LEU A 71 -0.75 -5.25 -8.43
CA LEU A 71 -1.04 -6.59 -8.96
C LEU A 71 -0.01 -7.08 -9.99
N GLN A 72 0.72 -6.19 -10.65
CA GLN A 72 1.85 -6.53 -11.52
C GLN A 72 3.19 -6.44 -10.78
N GLY A 73 3.15 -6.29 -9.45
CA GLY A 73 4.32 -6.23 -8.58
C GLY A 73 4.98 -7.58 -8.36
N ALA A 74 5.95 -7.61 -7.43
CA ALA A 74 6.65 -8.84 -7.06
C ALA A 74 5.78 -9.80 -6.22
N HIS A 75 4.79 -9.27 -5.49
CA HIS A 75 3.94 -10.02 -4.56
C HIS A 75 2.43 -9.78 -4.81
N PRO A 76 1.90 -10.19 -5.98
CA PRO A 76 0.47 -10.02 -6.30
C PRO A 76 -0.47 -10.76 -5.34
N GLU A 77 -0.02 -11.86 -4.73
CA GLU A 77 -0.75 -12.66 -3.75
C GLU A 77 -1.10 -11.87 -2.48
N LEU A 78 -0.33 -10.83 -2.15
CA LEU A 78 -0.58 -9.96 -1.00
C LEU A 78 -1.59 -8.86 -1.31
N VAL A 79 -1.78 -8.55 -2.59
CA VAL A 79 -2.61 -7.44 -3.06
C VAL A 79 -3.97 -7.93 -3.50
N SER A 80 -4.04 -9.06 -4.21
CA SER A 80 -5.28 -9.61 -4.77
C SER A 80 -6.42 -9.76 -3.77
N PRO A 81 -6.19 -10.22 -2.51
CA PRO A 81 -7.27 -10.36 -1.53
C PRO A 81 -7.81 -9.02 -1.01
N LEU A 82 -7.07 -7.93 -1.20
CA LEU A 82 -7.41 -6.59 -0.72
C LEU A 82 -8.09 -5.74 -1.80
N VAL A 83 -8.16 -6.23 -3.03
CA VAL A 83 -8.83 -5.54 -4.14
C VAL A 83 -10.32 -5.48 -3.80
N PRO A 84 -10.89 -4.27 -3.60
CA PRO A 84 -12.28 -4.15 -3.24
C PRO A 84 -13.20 -4.51 -4.42
N GLU A 85 -14.31 -5.18 -4.13
CA GLU A 85 -15.40 -5.38 -5.07
C GLU A 85 -16.49 -4.33 -4.77
N GLY A 86 -17.03 -3.66 -5.80
CA GLY A 86 -18.11 -2.69 -5.63
C GLY A 86 -17.67 -1.27 -5.24
N LYS A 87 -18.41 -0.61 -4.34
CA LYS A 87 -18.24 0.81 -4.03
C LYS A 87 -17.19 1.00 -2.93
N PHE A 88 -16.13 1.75 -3.24
CA PHE A 88 -15.13 2.18 -2.29
C PHE A 88 -14.65 3.58 -2.65
N GLN A 89 -14.06 4.26 -1.68
CA GLN A 89 -13.38 5.53 -1.91
C GLN A 89 -11.88 5.31 -1.92
N PHE A 90 -11.17 6.06 -2.77
CA PHE A 90 -9.72 6.00 -2.86
C PHE A 90 -9.16 7.41 -2.74
N VAL A 91 -8.23 7.60 -1.82
CA VAL A 91 -7.55 8.86 -1.55
C VAL A 91 -6.06 8.65 -1.78
N THR A 92 -5.50 9.39 -2.73
CA THR A 92 -4.05 9.40 -2.97
C THR A 92 -3.36 10.39 -2.04
N LYS A 93 -2.36 9.96 -1.27
CA LYS A 93 -1.49 10.87 -0.52
C LYS A 93 -0.45 11.48 -1.46
N VAL A 94 -0.25 12.80 -1.35
CA VAL A 94 0.76 13.56 -2.14
C VAL A 94 2.11 13.65 -1.42
N ARG A 95 2.18 13.27 -0.12
CA ARG A 95 3.43 13.18 0.66
C ARG A 95 3.36 12.08 1.73
N HIS A 96 4.46 11.34 1.88
CA HIS A 96 4.72 10.35 2.93
C HIS A 96 4.85 10.99 4.34
N SER A 97 3.76 11.22 5.07
CA SER A 97 3.81 11.00 6.52
C SER A 97 2.42 11.02 7.17
N ILE A 98 2.17 10.09 8.08
CA ILE A 98 1.52 10.47 9.34
C ILE A 98 2.45 10.31 10.54
N PHE A 99 3.39 9.35 10.60
CA PHE A 99 4.50 9.35 11.57
C PHE A 99 5.51 8.27 11.15
N TYR A 100 6.62 8.63 10.50
CA TYR A 100 7.98 8.04 10.68
C TYR A 100 8.89 8.45 9.51
N ALA A 101 9.65 9.52 9.69
CA ALA A 101 10.91 9.71 8.98
C ALA A 101 12.00 9.33 9.98
N SER A 102 12.46 8.08 9.98
CA SER A 102 13.74 7.77 10.61
C SER A 102 14.85 7.97 9.59
N PRO A 103 15.82 8.85 9.86
CA PRO A 103 17.07 8.94 9.11
C PRO A 103 18.01 7.80 9.54
N TRP A 104 19.18 7.70 8.89
CA TRP A 104 20.33 6.82 9.15
C TRP A 104 20.31 5.48 8.36
N SER A 105 21.34 5.04 7.65
CA SER A 105 22.76 5.43 7.65
C SER A 105 23.48 4.96 6.38
N THR A 106 24.22 5.90 5.78
CA THR A 106 25.60 5.82 5.29
C THR A 106 26.37 4.49 5.33
N CYS A 107 27.16 4.29 4.25
CA CYS A 107 28.43 3.55 4.07
C CYS A 107 28.28 2.53 2.92
N TRP A 108 28.98 2.57 1.79
CA TRP A 108 30.41 2.79 1.51
C TRP A 108 30.54 2.80 -0.04
N GLY A 109 31.37 3.56 -0.75
CA GLY A 109 32.79 3.87 -0.55
C GLY A 109 33.64 3.07 -1.55
N ALA A 110 33.80 3.57 -2.79
CA ALA A 110 34.91 3.18 -3.69
C ALA A 110 34.97 4.11 -4.91
N SER A 111 35.85 5.11 -4.85
CA SER A 111 36.70 5.46 -6.00
C SER A 111 37.82 6.35 -5.47
N GLU A 112 38.70 5.71 -4.70
CA GLU A 112 40.06 6.19 -4.53
C GLU A 112 40.88 5.63 -5.70
N ARG A 113 41.56 6.52 -6.44
CA ARG A 113 42.64 6.28 -7.42
C ARG A 113 42.30 5.67 -8.79
N ASP A 114 42.25 6.54 -9.81
CA ASP A 114 42.98 6.44 -11.08
C ASP A 114 42.74 7.76 -11.83
N SER A 115 43.70 8.56 -12.32
CA SER A 115 45.17 8.51 -12.40
C SER A 115 45.69 9.95 -12.47
#